data_AF-A0A6M0SUB0-F1
#
_entry.id   AF-A0A6M0SUB0-F1
#
_cell.length_a   1.000
_cell.length_b   1.000
_cell.length_c   1.000
_cell.angle_alpha   90.00
_cell.angle_beta   90.00
_cell.angle_gamma   90.00
#
_symmetry.space_group_name_H-M   'P 1'
#
loop_
_entity.id
_entity.type
_entity.pdbx_description
1 polymer ?
#
loop_
_entity_poly.entity_id
_entity_poly.type
_entity_poly.pdbx_seq_one_letter_code
_entity_poly.pdbx_strand_id
1 'polypeptide(L)'
;MLFYDFEVFKCDWLVVIKDTDTEQTHIIVNDPEQLKRLYEKNQDNIWIGYNSKHYDQYILKAILLDFNPKEVNDFIIEKKEAGYRFSNLFNKIQLFNYDTMVNPIYSLKQLEGFMGNDIRETSVSFDIDRKLTDQEIQQTIFYCNHDVEQTIEIFLHTYEEFESHLSLITAFKMPMENISKTKAQLSAKILKASKKNHDDEWDIKIVDTLRINKYKNIVDWYKDKNNLDYDKKLKIDVAGVPHIFAWGGLHGARKKYLSDGIYINSDVGSFYPALMIEYGFLSRNVANAADYKKIRDMRLVFKAEKNPLQQPYKIVLNSTYGASKDKYNPLYDPRQANNVCINGQLMLLDLIEHLEPYFELIQSNTDGVMFKLKSESEIPKYKKICKEWETRTRMTLEHDRIKKVIQKDVNNYMIILESGKVKAKGAYVKDLNPIDYDLPIINQAIREYFMNNTPVENTINNCTDLKEFQKIVKISSKFAYGMHNDLVLDGKVFRVFASRRAKDKGIFKVKQCNPFKIANTPDKCFIMNEDINNVDIPRALDRKWYIDLALTRMGDFTHERKSKRTDKIKIHV
;
A
#
# COMPACT_ATOMS: atom_id res chain seq x y z
N MET A 1 21.25 -4.58 -16.26
CA MET A 1 20.83 -3.80 -15.06
C MET A 1 21.69 -4.26 -13.88
N LEU A 2 21.97 -3.41 -12.89
CA LEU A 2 22.78 -3.78 -11.73
C LEU A 2 21.94 -3.77 -10.45
N PHE A 3 21.91 -4.89 -9.73
CA PHE A 3 21.25 -5.01 -8.43
C PHE A 3 22.29 -4.94 -7.33
N TYR A 4 22.07 -4.15 -6.29
CA TYR A 4 23.09 -3.90 -5.29
C TYR A 4 22.54 -3.65 -3.90
N ASP A 5 23.37 -3.95 -2.91
CA ASP A 5 23.14 -3.74 -1.49
C ASP A 5 24.48 -3.50 -0.76
N PHE A 6 24.48 -2.65 0.27
CA PHE A 6 25.67 -2.29 1.05
C PHE A 6 25.55 -2.69 2.51
N GLU A 7 26.65 -3.23 3.05
CA GLU A 7 26.82 -3.41 4.50
C GLU A 7 27.93 -2.51 5.03
N VAL A 8 27.64 -1.76 6.08
CA VAL A 8 28.54 -0.75 6.65
C VAL A 8 28.75 -1.00 8.14
N PHE A 9 30.00 -1.21 8.52
CA PHE A 9 30.49 -1.34 9.89
C PHE A 9 31.38 -0.15 10.25
N LYS A 10 31.83 -0.07 11.51
CA LYS A 10 32.68 1.03 11.97
C LYS A 10 33.98 1.16 11.20
N CYS A 11 34.62 0.03 10.87
CA CYS A 11 35.94 -0.01 10.22
C CYS A 11 35.92 -0.63 8.82
N ASP A 12 34.80 -1.21 8.41
CA ASP A 12 34.69 -1.99 7.18
C ASP A 12 33.38 -1.66 6.46
N TRP A 13 33.39 -1.82 5.15
CA TRP A 13 32.19 -1.83 4.33
C TRP A 13 32.34 -2.86 3.22
N LEU A 14 31.23 -3.39 2.75
CA LEU A 14 31.19 -4.20 1.55
C LEU A 14 29.94 -3.91 0.72
N VAL A 15 30.01 -4.28 -0.54
CA VAL A 15 28.88 -4.22 -1.47
C VAL A 15 28.86 -5.48 -2.31
N VAL A 16 27.67 -6.03 -2.49
CA VAL A 16 27.40 -7.05 -3.50
C VAL A 16 26.64 -6.40 -4.65
N ILE A 17 27.10 -6.63 -5.87
CA ILE A 17 26.48 -6.10 -7.09
C ILE A 17 26.29 -7.25 -8.08
N LYS A 18 25.05 -7.52 -8.48
CA LYS A 18 24.71 -8.52 -9.51
C LYS A 18 24.35 -7.81 -10.81
N ASP A 19 25.13 -8.06 -11.85
CA ASP A 19 24.87 -7.56 -13.19
C ASP A 19 24.05 -8.60 -13.97
N THR A 20 22.82 -8.24 -14.32
CA THR A 20 21.91 -9.13 -15.06
C THR A 20 22.28 -9.29 -16.53
N ASP A 21 23.08 -8.38 -17.09
CA ASP A 21 23.41 -8.40 -18.51
C ASP A 21 24.61 -9.32 -18.76
N THR A 22 25.54 -9.39 -17.80
CA THR A 22 26.74 -10.26 -17.87
C THR A 22 26.64 -11.51 -16.99
N GLU A 23 25.59 -11.62 -16.18
CA GLU A 23 25.39 -12.66 -15.16
C GLU A 23 26.54 -12.73 -14.12
N GLN A 24 27.26 -11.62 -13.93
CA GLN A 24 28.38 -11.53 -12.99
C GLN A 24 27.92 -11.05 -11.61
N THR A 25 28.51 -11.64 -10.57
CA THR A 25 28.41 -11.13 -9.19
C THR A 25 29.75 -10.48 -8.81
N HIS A 26 29.71 -9.20 -8.47
CA HIS A 26 30.83 -8.44 -7.97
C HIS A 26 30.71 -8.31 -6.45
N ILE A 27 31.75 -8.71 -5.74
CA ILE A 27 31.87 -8.58 -4.28
C ILE A 27 33.07 -7.68 -4.03
N ILE A 28 32.85 -6.56 -3.37
CA ILE A 28 33.88 -5.56 -3.11
C ILE A 28 33.91 -5.31 -1.60
N VAL A 29 35.07 -5.48 -0.97
CA VAL A 29 35.27 -5.29 0.46
C VAL A 29 36.38 -4.26 0.65
N ASN A 30 36.06 -3.09 1.22
CA ASN A 30 37.02 -2.02 1.50
C ASN A 30 37.92 -1.59 0.32
N ASP A 31 37.47 -1.74 -0.94
CA ASP A 31 38.23 -1.35 -2.14
C ASP A 31 37.47 -0.27 -2.94
N PRO A 32 37.66 1.02 -2.58
CA PRO A 32 37.02 2.14 -3.28
C PRO A 32 37.39 2.21 -4.77
N GLU A 33 38.62 1.84 -5.12
CA GLU A 33 39.13 1.92 -6.49
C GLU A 33 38.46 0.87 -7.39
N GLN A 34 38.22 -0.33 -6.86
CA GLN A 34 37.44 -1.35 -7.57
C GLN A 34 36.00 -0.90 -7.76
N LEU A 35 35.36 -0.33 -6.74
CA LEU A 35 33.99 0.19 -6.85
C LEU A 35 33.91 1.32 -7.89
N LYS A 36 34.88 2.23 -7.90
CA LYS A 36 34.97 3.33 -8.85
C LYS A 36 35.10 2.84 -10.29
N ARG A 37 36.00 1.89 -10.56
CA ARG A 37 36.14 1.27 -11.89
C ARG A 37 34.84 0.60 -12.35
N LEU A 38 34.16 -0.11 -11.44
CA LEU A 38 32.90 -0.77 -11.75
C LEU A 38 31.78 0.25 -12.05
N TYR A 39 31.69 1.32 -11.26
CA TYR A 39 30.76 2.42 -11.48
C TYR A 39 31.01 3.12 -12.82
N GLU A 40 32.26 3.48 -13.13
CA GLU A 40 32.61 4.17 -14.39
C GLU A 40 32.23 3.34 -15.62
N LYS A 41 32.37 2.01 -15.56
CA LYS A 41 31.94 1.09 -16.63
C LYS A 41 30.42 1.01 -16.78
N ASN A 42 29.66 1.32 -15.72
CA ASN A 42 28.21 1.09 -15.62
C ASN A 42 27.43 2.37 -15.26
N GLN A 43 27.98 3.55 -15.49
CA GLN A 43 27.35 4.84 -15.14
C GLN A 43 26.03 5.07 -15.89
N ASP A 44 25.95 4.54 -17.11
CA ASP A 44 24.77 4.65 -17.99
C ASP A 44 23.75 3.53 -17.77
N ASN A 45 24.06 2.55 -16.91
CA ASN A 45 23.16 1.46 -16.57
C ASN A 45 22.24 1.85 -15.40
N ILE A 46 21.11 1.15 -15.28
CA ILE A 46 20.17 1.33 -14.17
C ILE A 46 20.64 0.50 -12.97
N TRP A 47 20.77 1.16 -11.83
CA TRP A 47 21.14 0.58 -10.54
C TRP A 47 19.88 0.39 -9.71
N ILE A 48 19.62 -0.84 -9.25
CA ILE A 48 18.39 -1.25 -8.61
C ILE A 48 18.72 -1.75 -7.20
N GLY A 49 18.00 -1.24 -6.20
CA GLY A 49 18.14 -1.69 -4.82
C GLY A 49 16.83 -1.61 -4.06
N TYR A 50 16.80 -2.14 -2.85
CA TYR A 50 15.64 -2.07 -1.97
C TYR A 50 15.85 -0.97 -0.92
N ASN A 51 15.00 0.08 -0.91
CA ASN A 51 15.21 1.28 -0.09
C ASN A 51 16.50 2.07 -0.45
N SER A 52 17.07 1.80 -1.63
CA SER A 52 18.29 2.43 -2.13
C SER A 52 18.14 3.93 -2.34
N LYS A 53 16.92 4.43 -2.52
CA LYS A 53 16.65 5.88 -2.63
C LYS A 53 16.99 6.62 -1.33
N HIS A 54 16.91 5.94 -0.21
CA HIS A 54 17.09 6.54 1.11
C HIS A 54 18.45 6.21 1.75
N TYR A 55 19.11 5.12 1.32
CA TYR A 55 20.33 4.62 1.94
C TYR A 55 21.45 4.33 0.94
N ASP A 56 21.40 3.21 0.22
CA ASP A 56 22.54 2.63 -0.52
C ASP A 56 23.17 3.57 -1.54
N GLN A 57 22.36 4.35 -2.26
CA GLN A 57 22.90 5.30 -3.24
C GLN A 57 23.84 6.33 -2.60
N TYR A 58 23.62 6.68 -1.33
CA TYR A 58 24.43 7.65 -0.63
C TYR A 58 25.70 7.03 -0.07
N ILE A 59 25.68 5.75 0.30
CA ILE A 59 26.89 5.00 0.66
C ILE A 59 27.79 4.86 -0.57
N LEU A 60 27.23 4.44 -1.71
CA LEU A 60 27.94 4.39 -2.99
C LEU A 60 28.57 5.75 -3.33
N LYS A 61 27.77 6.82 -3.30
CA LYS A 61 28.25 8.17 -3.62
C LYS A 61 29.29 8.70 -2.63
N ALA A 62 29.20 8.31 -1.36
CA ALA A 62 30.20 8.66 -0.35
C ALA A 62 31.56 8.07 -0.72
N ILE A 63 31.60 6.77 -1.02
CA ILE A 63 32.83 6.08 -1.39
C ILE A 63 33.42 6.66 -2.68
N LEU A 64 32.60 6.95 -3.69
CA LEU A 64 33.07 7.57 -4.94
C LEU A 64 33.63 9.00 -4.78
N LEU A 65 33.32 9.66 -3.67
CA LEU A 65 33.79 11.01 -3.33
C LEU A 65 34.81 11.01 -2.18
N ASP A 66 35.36 9.84 -1.85
CA ASP A 66 36.34 9.65 -0.77
C ASP A 66 35.83 10.08 0.63
N PHE A 67 34.51 10.08 0.83
CA PHE A 67 33.92 10.23 2.16
C PHE A 67 33.91 8.91 2.92
N ASN A 68 33.96 9.00 4.24
CA ASN A 68 33.82 7.85 5.11
C ASN A 68 32.37 7.32 5.06
N PRO A 69 32.12 6.09 4.57
CA PRO A 69 30.77 5.54 4.49
C PRO A 69 30.10 5.38 5.87
N LYS A 70 30.86 5.14 6.94
CA LYS A 70 30.30 5.05 8.32
C LYS A 70 29.72 6.39 8.77
N GLU A 71 30.34 7.52 8.45
CA GLU A 71 29.81 8.84 8.81
C GLU A 71 28.46 9.12 8.12
N VAL A 72 28.32 8.67 6.88
CA VAL A 72 27.07 8.77 6.12
C VAL A 72 26.02 7.82 6.66
N ASN A 73 26.40 6.57 6.98
CA ASN A 73 25.54 5.63 7.69
C ASN A 73 25.00 6.24 8.99
N ASP A 74 25.86 6.80 9.84
CA ASP A 74 25.47 7.32 11.16
C ASP A 74 24.58 8.55 11.03
N PHE A 75 24.83 9.36 10.01
CA PHE A 75 23.95 10.47 9.66
C PHE A 75 22.54 9.98 9.27
N ILE A 76 22.43 8.91 8.49
CA ILE A 76 21.13 8.39 8.04
C ILE A 76 20.43 7.59 9.14
N ILE A 77 21.13 6.68 9.81
CA ILE A 77 20.56 5.69 10.73
C ILE A 77 20.45 6.23 12.16
N GLU A 78 21.56 6.75 12.71
CA GLU A 78 21.60 7.21 14.10
C GLU A 78 20.95 8.60 14.26
N LYS A 79 21.31 9.55 13.39
CA LYS A 79 20.76 10.92 13.41
C LYS A 79 19.39 11.02 12.73
N LYS A 80 18.97 9.99 11.98
CA LYS A 80 17.66 9.93 11.27
C LYS A 80 17.48 11.07 10.27
N GLU A 81 18.57 11.47 9.62
CA GLU A 81 18.57 12.52 8.60
C GLU A 81 18.48 11.93 7.19
N ALA A 82 17.93 12.70 6.25
CA ALA A 82 17.83 12.25 4.86
C ALA A 82 19.22 12.30 4.18
N GLY A 83 19.66 11.19 3.58
CA GLY A 83 21.03 11.05 3.05
C GLY A 83 21.50 12.16 2.11
N TYR A 84 20.62 12.72 1.27
CA TYR A 84 20.96 13.84 0.38
C TYR A 84 21.40 15.11 1.12
N ARG A 85 21.06 15.27 2.41
CA ARG A 85 21.43 16.42 3.25
C ARG A 85 22.86 16.35 3.77
N PHE A 86 23.52 15.18 3.70
CA PHE A 86 24.88 15.02 4.20
C PHE A 86 25.86 15.90 3.41
N SER A 87 25.77 15.89 2.07
CA SER A 87 26.63 16.70 1.22
C SER A 87 26.00 17.02 -0.14
N ASN A 88 26.13 18.29 -0.55
CA ASN A 88 25.72 18.73 -1.88
C ASN A 88 26.59 18.13 -3.01
N LEU A 89 27.77 17.59 -2.68
CA LEU A 89 28.66 16.94 -3.66
C LEU A 89 28.06 15.65 -4.23
N PHE A 90 27.12 15.02 -3.54
CA PHE A 90 26.36 13.86 -4.06
C PHE A 90 25.59 14.15 -5.35
N ASN A 91 25.33 15.42 -5.66
CA ASN A 91 24.69 15.82 -6.92
C ASN A 91 25.64 15.79 -8.12
N LYS A 92 26.97 15.71 -7.90
CA LYS A 92 27.96 15.59 -8.97
C LYS A 92 28.07 14.18 -9.54
N ILE A 93 27.61 13.18 -8.78
CA ILE A 93 27.59 11.78 -9.19
C ILE A 93 26.22 11.47 -9.79
N GLN A 94 26.17 11.25 -11.09
CA GLN A 94 24.98 10.73 -11.76
C GLN A 94 24.82 9.25 -11.40
N LEU A 95 23.59 8.84 -11.09
CA LEU A 95 23.27 7.44 -10.82
C LEU A 95 21.83 7.22 -11.24
N PHE A 96 21.60 6.36 -12.23
CA PHE A 96 20.25 5.94 -12.63
C PHE A 96 19.70 4.94 -11.61
N ASN A 97 19.42 5.43 -10.41
CA ASN A 97 18.93 4.60 -9.32
C ASN A 97 17.42 4.38 -9.44
N TYR A 98 16.97 3.12 -9.45
CA TYR A 98 15.59 2.72 -9.28
C TYR A 98 15.44 1.97 -7.94
N ASP A 99 14.41 2.33 -7.18
CA ASP A 99 14.15 1.72 -5.88
C ASP A 99 12.94 0.79 -6.01
N THR A 100 13.14 -0.51 -5.75
CA THR A 100 12.10 -1.53 -5.92
C THR A 100 11.20 -1.68 -4.70
N MET A 101 11.33 -0.80 -3.71
CA MET A 101 10.53 -0.76 -2.50
C MET A 101 9.03 -0.63 -2.81
N VAL A 102 8.23 -1.45 -2.14
CA VAL A 102 6.79 -1.62 -2.40
C VAL A 102 5.90 -0.64 -1.63
N ASN A 103 4.64 -0.52 -2.06
CA ASN A 103 3.59 0.22 -1.35
C ASN A 103 2.37 -0.69 -1.09
N PRO A 104 1.92 -0.89 0.17
CA PRO A 104 2.44 -0.32 1.42
C PRO A 104 3.89 -0.74 1.73
N ILE A 105 4.57 0.08 2.50
CA ILE A 105 5.98 -0.10 2.82
C ILE A 105 6.19 -1.31 3.75
N TYR A 106 6.97 -2.27 3.28
CA TYR A 106 7.49 -3.40 4.06
C TYR A 106 9.02 -3.37 4.08
N SER A 107 9.68 -4.02 5.04
CA SER A 107 11.13 -4.30 4.92
C SER A 107 11.36 -5.52 4.04
N LEU A 108 12.55 -5.65 3.46
CA LEU A 108 12.94 -6.79 2.63
C LEU A 108 12.65 -8.12 3.36
N LYS A 109 13.12 -8.28 4.61
CA LYS A 109 12.83 -9.44 5.47
C LYS A 109 11.34 -9.76 5.66
N GLN A 110 10.44 -8.76 5.62
CA GLN A 110 9.00 -9.06 5.67
C GLN A 110 8.51 -9.67 4.36
N LEU A 111 9.01 -9.17 3.23
CA LEU A 111 8.68 -9.69 1.91
C LEU A 111 9.25 -11.10 1.71
N GLU A 112 10.51 -11.32 2.10
CA GLU A 112 11.13 -12.65 2.20
C GLU A 112 10.24 -13.60 3.02
N GLY A 113 9.78 -13.11 4.18
CA GLY A 113 8.84 -13.81 5.04
C GLY A 113 7.56 -14.21 4.32
N PHE A 114 6.93 -13.26 3.60
CA PHE A 114 5.73 -13.54 2.79
C PHE A 114 5.99 -14.57 1.69
N MET A 115 7.13 -14.50 1.03
CA MET A 115 7.53 -15.44 -0.02
C MET A 115 7.95 -16.81 0.52
N GLY A 116 8.06 -16.99 1.84
CA GLY A 116 8.43 -18.27 2.46
C GLY A 116 9.94 -18.51 2.52
N ASN A 117 10.74 -17.52 2.12
CA ASN A 117 12.19 -17.59 2.04
C ASN A 117 12.83 -17.48 3.43
N ASP A 118 14.12 -17.76 3.55
CA ASP A 118 14.86 -17.62 4.80
C ASP A 118 14.89 -16.16 5.28
N ILE A 119 14.49 -15.92 6.53
CA ILE A 119 14.47 -14.58 7.17
C ILE A 119 15.39 -14.51 8.39
N ARG A 120 16.33 -15.44 8.54
CA ARG A 120 17.34 -15.38 9.59
C ARG A 120 18.31 -14.22 9.32
N GLU A 121 18.61 -13.47 10.36
CA GLU A 121 19.55 -12.34 10.29
C GLU A 121 21.01 -12.83 10.35
N THR A 122 21.96 -11.98 9.93
CA THR A 122 23.38 -12.22 10.18
C THR A 122 23.69 -12.31 11.67
N SER A 123 24.65 -13.16 12.07
CA SER A 123 25.15 -13.16 13.46
C SER A 123 26.27 -12.14 13.69
N VAL A 124 26.72 -11.44 12.65
CA VAL A 124 27.72 -10.37 12.77
C VAL A 124 27.01 -9.09 13.20
N SER A 125 27.39 -8.53 14.35
CA SER A 125 26.78 -7.30 14.85
C SER A 125 27.28 -6.06 14.10
N PHE A 126 26.36 -5.20 13.67
CA PHE A 126 26.69 -3.90 13.07
C PHE A 126 27.32 -2.90 14.05
N ASP A 127 27.25 -3.18 15.36
CA ASP A 127 27.83 -2.34 16.41
C ASP A 127 29.29 -2.71 16.73
N ILE A 128 29.89 -3.66 15.98
CA ILE A 128 31.30 -4.04 16.15
C ILE A 128 32.18 -2.79 15.99
N ASP A 129 33.03 -2.56 17.00
CA ASP A 129 33.81 -1.34 17.15
C ASP A 129 35.28 -1.47 16.69
N ARG A 130 35.58 -2.59 16.01
CA ARG A 130 36.88 -2.99 15.45
C ARG A 130 36.74 -3.41 13.98
N LYS A 131 37.86 -3.76 13.34
CA LYS A 131 37.83 -4.43 12.03
C LYS A 131 37.18 -5.81 12.12
N LEU A 132 36.44 -6.19 11.09
CA LEU A 132 35.90 -7.53 10.92
C LEU A 132 37.03 -8.55 10.71
N THR A 133 36.82 -9.76 11.22
CA THR A 133 37.64 -10.93 10.92
C THR A 133 37.26 -11.51 9.56
N ASP A 134 38.14 -12.31 8.95
CA ASP A 134 37.85 -12.96 7.66
C ASP A 134 36.56 -13.79 7.70
N GLN A 135 36.28 -14.45 8.83
CA GLN A 135 35.05 -15.24 9.01
C GLN A 135 33.80 -14.34 9.04
N GLU A 136 33.86 -13.23 9.76
CA GLU A 136 32.76 -12.25 9.80
C GLU A 136 32.55 -11.61 8.42
N ILE A 137 33.62 -11.31 7.68
CA ILE A 137 33.53 -10.81 6.31
C ILE A 137 32.81 -11.82 5.41
N GLN A 138 33.18 -13.09 5.43
CA GLN A 138 32.52 -14.12 4.61
C GLN A 138 31.04 -14.29 4.98
N GLN A 139 30.72 -14.20 6.27
CA GLN A 139 29.33 -14.27 6.72
C GLN A 139 28.52 -13.06 6.24
N THR A 140 29.07 -11.85 6.33
CA THR A 140 28.42 -10.64 5.84
C THR A 140 28.26 -10.67 4.31
N ILE A 141 29.24 -11.18 3.57
CA ILE A 141 29.13 -11.38 2.11
C ILE A 141 27.96 -12.31 1.78
N PHE A 142 27.84 -13.44 2.50
CA PHE A 142 26.72 -14.37 2.31
C PHE A 142 25.37 -13.69 2.56
N TYR A 143 25.26 -12.94 3.66
CA TYR A 143 24.05 -12.21 4.01
C TYR A 143 23.69 -11.13 2.97
N CYS A 144 24.64 -10.27 2.59
CA CYS A 144 24.41 -9.21 1.59
C CYS A 144 24.09 -9.79 0.21
N ASN A 145 24.74 -10.90 -0.19
CA ASN A 145 24.41 -11.59 -1.43
C ASN A 145 22.98 -12.12 -1.45
N HIS A 146 22.50 -12.68 -0.33
CA HIS A 146 21.11 -13.09 -0.17
C HIS A 146 20.17 -11.88 -0.29
N ASP A 147 20.47 -10.75 0.36
CA ASP A 147 19.64 -9.53 0.26
C ASP A 147 19.57 -8.98 -1.19
N VAL A 148 20.65 -9.06 -1.98
CA VAL A 148 20.61 -8.74 -3.42
C VAL A 148 19.75 -9.74 -4.21
N GLU A 149 19.83 -11.04 -3.91
CA GLU A 149 18.98 -12.06 -4.55
C GLU A 149 17.49 -11.85 -4.24
N GLN A 150 17.17 -11.55 -2.99
CA GLN A 150 15.81 -11.23 -2.57
C GLN A 150 15.32 -9.92 -3.22
N THR A 151 16.19 -8.92 -3.36
CA THR A 151 15.87 -7.69 -4.10
C THR A 151 15.52 -7.97 -5.57
N ILE A 152 16.23 -8.88 -6.23
CA ILE A 152 15.90 -9.33 -7.60
C ILE A 152 14.53 -10.01 -7.62
N GLU A 153 14.25 -10.92 -6.69
CA GLU A 153 12.95 -11.61 -6.60
C GLU A 153 11.78 -10.62 -6.43
N ILE A 154 11.92 -9.63 -5.56
CA ILE A 154 10.93 -8.56 -5.40
C ILE A 154 10.79 -7.73 -6.68
N PHE A 155 11.89 -7.42 -7.35
CA PHE A 155 11.84 -6.72 -8.62
C PHE A 155 11.07 -7.52 -9.68
N LEU A 156 11.23 -8.84 -9.76
CA LEU A 156 10.46 -9.69 -10.67
C LEU A 156 8.96 -9.62 -10.38
N HIS A 157 8.57 -9.61 -9.10
CA HIS A 157 7.17 -9.42 -8.70
C HIS A 157 6.63 -8.01 -8.94
N THR A 158 7.49 -7.02 -9.12
CA THR A 158 7.13 -5.61 -9.31
C THR A 158 7.58 -5.06 -10.67
N TYR A 159 7.95 -5.95 -11.60
CA TYR A 159 8.49 -5.58 -12.90
C TYR A 159 7.53 -4.69 -13.70
N GLU A 160 6.22 -4.96 -13.61
CA GLU A 160 5.19 -4.14 -14.24
C GLU A 160 5.20 -2.68 -13.73
N GLU A 161 5.55 -2.45 -12.45
CA GLU A 161 5.68 -1.09 -11.91
C GLU A 161 6.90 -0.37 -12.46
N PHE A 162 8.01 -1.09 -12.68
CA PHE A 162 9.21 -0.57 -13.34
C PHE A 162 8.94 -0.23 -14.81
N GLU A 163 8.30 -1.13 -15.56
CA GLU A 163 7.86 -0.89 -16.95
C GLU A 163 6.90 0.29 -17.03
N SER A 164 5.95 0.37 -16.09
CA SER A 164 5.05 1.51 -15.96
C SER A 164 5.80 2.83 -15.70
N HIS A 165 6.93 2.77 -14.98
CA HIS A 165 7.79 3.92 -14.74
C HIS A 165 8.58 4.34 -15.98
N LEU A 166 9.23 3.38 -16.65
CA LEU A 166 9.98 3.60 -17.89
C LEU A 166 9.07 4.13 -19.00
N SER A 167 7.92 3.52 -19.19
CA SER A 167 6.95 3.95 -20.21
C SER A 167 6.48 5.39 -19.98
N LEU A 168 6.41 5.86 -18.73
CA LEU A 168 6.11 7.26 -18.43
C LEU A 168 7.24 8.20 -18.88
N ILE A 169 8.49 7.85 -18.58
CA ILE A 169 9.67 8.63 -19.01
C ILE A 169 9.73 8.68 -20.54
N THR A 170 9.58 7.54 -21.21
CA THR A 170 9.65 7.42 -22.67
C THR A 170 8.49 8.14 -23.36
N ALA A 171 7.25 7.95 -22.89
CA ALA A 171 6.06 8.55 -23.53
C ALA A 171 6.09 10.08 -23.53
N PHE A 172 6.69 10.68 -22.50
CA PHE A 172 6.84 12.14 -22.39
C PHE A 172 8.25 12.63 -22.75
N LYS A 173 9.09 11.77 -23.35
CA LYS A 173 10.45 12.08 -23.83
C LYS A 173 11.31 12.75 -22.77
N MET A 174 11.23 12.25 -21.54
CA MET A 174 12.00 12.77 -20.41
C MET A 174 13.41 12.16 -20.39
N PRO A 175 14.44 12.90 -19.92
CA PRO A 175 15.78 12.33 -19.71
C PRO A 175 15.78 11.14 -18.76
N MET A 176 16.66 10.16 -19.00
CA MET A 176 16.73 8.91 -18.22
C MET A 176 17.08 9.13 -16.74
N GLU A 177 17.78 10.22 -16.41
CA GLU A 177 18.03 10.71 -15.05
C GLU A 177 16.77 10.80 -14.17
N ASN A 178 15.60 10.88 -14.79
CA ASN A 178 14.34 10.95 -14.07
C ASN A 178 13.87 9.61 -13.49
N ILE A 179 14.54 8.48 -13.79
CA ILE A 179 14.24 7.16 -13.22
C ILE A 179 14.27 7.12 -11.70
N SER A 180 15.09 7.98 -11.07
CA SER A 180 15.17 8.09 -9.61
C SER A 180 14.06 8.92 -8.97
N LYS A 181 13.19 9.53 -9.79
CA LYS A 181 12.07 10.35 -9.31
C LYS A 181 10.85 9.50 -9.07
N THR A 182 9.93 9.94 -8.21
CA THR A 182 8.64 9.26 -8.05
C THR A 182 7.71 9.60 -9.22
N LYS A 183 6.69 8.77 -9.48
CA LYS A 183 5.65 9.05 -10.49
C LYS A 183 4.98 10.43 -10.27
N ALA A 184 4.84 10.86 -9.01
CA ALA A 184 4.33 12.19 -8.65
C ALA A 184 5.30 13.33 -9.02
N GLN A 185 6.61 13.13 -8.82
CA GLN A 185 7.64 14.09 -9.25
C GLN A 185 7.76 14.16 -10.78
N LEU A 186 7.62 13.02 -11.48
CA LEU A 186 7.56 12.98 -12.95
C LEU A 186 6.36 13.76 -13.47
N SER A 187 5.19 13.56 -12.87
CA SER A 187 3.96 14.25 -13.28
C SER A 187 4.05 15.76 -13.07
N ALA A 188 4.67 16.21 -11.97
CA ALA A 188 4.98 17.62 -11.75
C ALA A 188 5.89 18.20 -12.85
N LYS A 189 6.92 17.45 -13.26
CA LYS A 189 7.82 17.84 -14.36
C LYS A 189 7.10 17.91 -15.71
N ILE A 190 6.28 16.90 -16.03
CA ILE A 190 5.50 16.85 -17.28
C ILE A 190 4.56 18.05 -17.38
N LEU A 191 3.93 18.44 -16.27
CA LEU A 191 3.06 19.61 -16.18
C LEU A 191 3.83 20.93 -15.99
N LYS A 192 5.16 20.90 -16.01
CA LYS A 192 6.04 22.06 -15.82
C LYS A 192 5.68 22.85 -14.56
N ALA A 193 5.32 22.14 -13.50
CA ALA A 193 4.91 22.74 -12.25
C ALA A 193 6.10 23.37 -11.52
N SER A 194 5.89 24.55 -10.96
CA SER A 194 6.88 25.25 -10.14
C SER A 194 6.26 25.63 -8.80
N LYS A 195 6.92 25.25 -7.70
CA LYS A 195 6.40 25.47 -6.36
C LYS A 195 6.24 26.97 -6.10
N LYS A 196 5.03 27.38 -5.73
CA LYS A 196 4.71 28.71 -5.20
C LYS A 196 4.06 28.55 -3.83
N ASN A 197 4.36 29.47 -2.92
CA ASN A 197 3.70 29.50 -1.62
C ASN A 197 2.34 30.18 -1.77
N HIS A 198 1.33 29.62 -1.12
CA HIS A 198 -0.04 30.15 -1.06
C HIS A 198 -0.51 30.10 0.39
N ASP A 199 -1.10 31.18 0.88
CA ASP A 199 -1.56 31.32 2.28
C ASP A 199 -3.10 31.23 2.39
N ASP A 200 -3.74 30.56 1.44
CA ASP A 200 -5.20 30.50 1.26
C ASP A 200 -5.77 29.07 1.27
N GLU A 201 -5.10 28.15 1.97
CA GLU A 201 -5.41 26.72 2.04
C GLU A 201 -6.89 26.40 2.32
N TRP A 202 -7.56 27.24 3.11
CA TRP A 202 -8.96 27.06 3.51
C TRP A 202 -9.96 27.95 2.75
N ASP A 203 -9.54 28.66 1.71
CA ASP A 203 -10.44 29.43 0.83
C ASP A 203 -11.15 28.49 -0.16
N ILE A 204 -12.05 27.67 0.40
CA ILE A 204 -12.77 26.60 -0.30
C ILE A 204 -13.94 27.17 -1.09
N LYS A 205 -14.01 26.82 -2.37
CA LYS A 205 -15.12 27.17 -3.26
C LYS A 205 -16.03 25.97 -3.45
N ILE A 206 -17.31 26.13 -3.13
CA ILE A 206 -18.34 25.15 -3.49
C ILE A 206 -18.79 25.38 -4.93
N VAL A 207 -18.88 24.31 -5.71
CA VAL A 207 -19.31 24.33 -7.11
C VAL A 207 -20.76 24.80 -7.28
N ASP A 208 -21.01 25.53 -8.36
CA ASP A 208 -22.29 26.15 -8.71
C ASP A 208 -23.36 25.14 -9.18
N THR A 209 -22.93 23.95 -9.57
CA THR A 209 -23.78 22.86 -10.05
C THR A 209 -24.35 21.99 -8.92
N LEU A 210 -23.89 22.18 -7.68
CA LEU A 210 -24.28 21.39 -6.53
C LEU A 210 -25.74 21.65 -6.13
N ARG A 211 -26.52 20.59 -5.93
CA ARG A 211 -27.92 20.67 -5.47
C ARG A 211 -28.13 19.75 -4.27
N ILE A 212 -28.07 20.32 -3.07
CA ILE A 212 -28.32 19.61 -1.81
C ILE A 212 -29.36 20.40 -1.02
N ASN A 213 -30.47 19.75 -0.67
CA ASN A 213 -31.56 20.33 0.11
C ASN A 213 -31.67 19.70 1.50
N LYS A 214 -31.75 18.36 1.55
CA LYS A 214 -31.95 17.61 2.80
C LYS A 214 -30.71 17.63 3.68
N TYR A 215 -29.52 17.52 3.08
CA TYR A 215 -28.25 17.40 3.82
C TYR A 215 -27.43 18.69 3.84
N LYS A 216 -28.08 19.86 3.82
CA LYS A 216 -27.42 21.18 3.82
C LYS A 216 -26.45 21.39 4.98
N ASN A 217 -26.78 20.83 6.15
CA ASN A 217 -25.91 20.86 7.32
C ASN A 217 -24.51 20.25 7.08
N ILE A 218 -24.37 19.31 6.14
CA ILE A 218 -23.06 18.76 5.76
C ILE A 218 -22.26 19.78 4.93
N VAL A 219 -22.93 20.51 4.05
CA VAL A 219 -22.31 21.62 3.29
C VAL A 219 -21.88 22.74 4.25
N ASP A 220 -22.74 23.08 5.21
CA ASP A 220 -22.46 24.12 6.20
C ASP A 220 -21.31 23.72 7.13
N TRP A 221 -21.17 22.43 7.45
CA TRP A 221 -20.04 21.90 8.22
C TRP A 221 -18.69 22.24 7.58
N TYR A 222 -18.57 22.09 6.25
CA TYR A 222 -17.35 22.44 5.51
C TYR A 222 -17.10 23.96 5.40
N LYS A 223 -18.14 24.78 5.56
CA LYS A 223 -18.03 26.25 5.53
C LYS A 223 -17.71 26.86 6.90
N ASP A 224 -18.02 26.13 7.97
CA ASP A 224 -17.75 26.59 9.33
C ASP A 224 -16.25 26.60 9.61
N LYS A 225 -15.75 27.79 9.97
CA LYS A 225 -14.34 28.04 10.29
C LYS A 225 -13.82 27.16 11.42
N ASN A 226 -14.70 26.75 12.34
CA ASN A 226 -14.31 25.86 13.42
C ASN A 226 -13.93 24.47 12.91
N ASN A 227 -14.38 24.04 11.73
CA ASN A 227 -14.14 22.69 11.23
C ASN A 227 -12.95 22.57 10.27
N LEU A 228 -12.28 23.68 9.95
CA LEU A 228 -11.12 23.79 9.05
C LEU A 228 -9.86 23.17 9.67
N ASP A 229 -9.89 21.85 9.86
CA ASP A 229 -8.88 21.06 10.55
C ASP A 229 -8.94 19.62 10.02
N TYR A 230 -7.82 19.14 9.50
CA TYR A 230 -7.71 17.80 8.90
C TYR A 230 -8.03 16.65 9.87
N ASP A 231 -7.93 16.87 11.18
CA ASP A 231 -8.26 15.86 12.19
C ASP A 231 -9.76 15.78 12.50
N LYS A 232 -10.53 16.79 12.06
CA LYS A 232 -11.98 16.81 12.25
C LYS A 232 -12.71 15.96 11.22
N LYS A 233 -13.80 15.36 11.68
CA LYS A 233 -14.70 14.51 10.89
C LYS A 233 -16.13 14.66 11.36
N LEU A 234 -17.07 14.69 10.43
CA LEU A 234 -18.50 14.68 10.69
C LEU A 234 -19.02 13.26 10.60
N LYS A 235 -19.66 12.78 11.66
CA LYS A 235 -20.40 11.51 11.66
C LYS A 235 -21.88 11.83 11.58
N ILE A 236 -22.57 11.31 10.57
CA ILE A 236 -23.98 11.60 10.31
C ILE A 236 -24.63 10.49 9.49
N ASP A 237 -25.92 10.25 9.67
CA ASP A 237 -26.68 9.34 8.81
C ASP A 237 -27.12 10.03 7.52
N VAL A 238 -26.86 9.38 6.38
CA VAL A 238 -27.29 9.79 5.04
C VAL A 238 -27.95 8.58 4.39
N ALA A 239 -29.18 8.74 3.90
CA ALA A 239 -30.00 7.67 3.32
C ALA A 239 -30.13 6.43 4.24
N GLY A 240 -30.19 6.65 5.56
CA GLY A 240 -30.28 5.57 6.56
C GLY A 240 -29.00 4.74 6.71
N VAL A 241 -27.87 5.26 6.23
CA VAL A 241 -26.55 4.64 6.35
C VAL A 241 -25.64 5.56 7.16
N PRO A 242 -24.90 5.05 8.16
CA PRO A 242 -23.91 5.84 8.88
C PRO A 242 -22.77 6.27 7.95
N HIS A 243 -22.56 7.58 7.85
CA HIS A 243 -21.50 8.20 7.05
C HIS A 243 -20.48 8.92 7.92
N ILE A 244 -19.26 8.97 7.41
CA ILE A 244 -18.17 9.81 7.88
C ILE A 244 -17.75 10.72 6.72
N PHE A 245 -17.86 12.02 6.91
CA PHE A 245 -17.28 13.04 6.04
C PHE A 245 -16.02 13.58 6.70
N ALA A 246 -14.92 13.61 5.94
CA ALA A 246 -13.63 14.10 6.41
C ALA A 246 -12.90 14.83 5.28
N TRP A 247 -11.85 15.55 5.61
CA TRP A 247 -11.02 16.30 4.64
C TRP A 247 -10.22 15.41 3.67
N GLY A 248 -10.25 14.08 3.85
CA GLY A 248 -9.61 13.10 2.97
C GLY A 248 -10.58 12.29 2.10
N GLY A 249 -11.89 12.42 2.28
CA GLY A 249 -12.89 11.61 1.59
C GLY A 249 -14.12 11.32 2.45
N LEU A 250 -15.19 10.84 1.80
CA LEU A 250 -16.38 10.33 2.47
C LEU A 250 -16.35 8.80 2.52
N HIS A 251 -16.95 8.24 3.57
CA HIS A 251 -17.21 6.82 3.69
C HIS A 251 -18.59 6.57 4.30
N GLY A 252 -19.44 5.84 3.60
CA GLY A 252 -20.72 5.35 4.11
C GLY A 252 -20.91 3.88 3.77
N ALA A 253 -21.29 3.05 4.74
CA ALA A 253 -21.49 1.62 4.49
C ALA A 253 -22.45 1.01 5.49
N ARG A 254 -23.41 0.21 5.01
CA ARG A 254 -24.16 -0.70 5.87
C ARG A 254 -23.19 -1.74 6.42
N LYS A 255 -23.08 -1.82 7.75
CA LYS A 255 -22.20 -2.81 8.40
C LYS A 255 -22.87 -4.17 8.41
N LYS A 256 -22.06 -5.24 8.34
CA LYS A 256 -22.55 -6.63 8.41
C LYS A 256 -23.64 -6.95 7.38
N TYR A 257 -23.44 -6.48 6.17
CA TYR A 257 -24.40 -6.60 5.08
C TYR A 257 -24.06 -7.80 4.19
N LEU A 258 -24.96 -8.77 4.14
CA LEU A 258 -24.87 -9.95 3.28
C LEU A 258 -26.19 -10.11 2.55
N SER A 259 -26.21 -9.86 1.24
CA SER A 259 -27.45 -10.00 0.47
C SER A 259 -27.20 -10.15 -1.03
N ASP A 260 -27.99 -11.03 -1.64
CA ASP A 260 -28.20 -11.12 -3.08
C ASP A 260 -29.28 -10.13 -3.55
N GLY A 261 -29.27 -9.79 -4.84
CA GLY A 261 -30.24 -8.86 -5.42
C GLY A 261 -29.71 -8.12 -6.64
N ILE A 262 -30.43 -7.08 -7.04
CA ILE A 262 -30.06 -6.22 -8.16
C ILE A 262 -29.43 -4.97 -7.58
N TYR A 263 -28.11 -4.83 -7.77
CA TYR A 263 -27.36 -3.67 -7.31
C TYR A 263 -26.68 -2.99 -8.48
N ILE A 264 -26.63 -1.66 -8.42
CA ILE A 264 -25.83 -0.85 -9.34
C ILE A 264 -24.81 -0.09 -8.51
N ASN A 265 -23.53 -0.31 -8.81
CA ASN A 265 -22.45 0.55 -8.36
C ASN A 265 -22.13 1.56 -9.45
N SER A 266 -22.17 2.84 -9.11
CA SER A 266 -21.90 3.94 -10.02
C SER A 266 -20.65 4.67 -9.55
N ASP A 267 -19.56 4.49 -10.28
CA ASP A 267 -18.28 5.18 -10.03
C ASP A 267 -18.15 6.38 -10.97
N VAL A 268 -17.59 7.48 -10.48
CA VAL A 268 -17.34 8.67 -11.30
C VAL A 268 -16.04 8.49 -12.08
N GLY A 269 -16.15 8.40 -13.40
CA GLY A 269 -15.03 8.17 -14.31
C GLY A 269 -13.98 9.28 -14.22
N SER A 270 -12.76 8.93 -13.81
CA SER A 270 -11.64 9.88 -13.66
C SER A 270 -12.00 11.10 -12.79
N PHE A 271 -12.66 10.86 -11.64
CA PHE A 271 -13.33 11.90 -10.86
C PHE A 271 -12.49 13.14 -10.54
N TYR A 272 -11.34 12.96 -9.88
CA TYR A 272 -10.47 14.08 -9.52
C TYR A 272 -9.89 14.79 -10.75
N PRO A 273 -9.37 14.10 -11.78
CA PRO A 273 -9.03 14.75 -13.04
C PRO A 273 -10.18 15.55 -13.67
N ALA A 274 -11.41 15.04 -13.64
CA ALA A 274 -12.57 15.75 -14.17
C ALA A 274 -12.87 17.03 -13.38
N LEU A 275 -12.83 16.98 -12.04
CA LEU A 275 -12.98 18.17 -11.19
C LEU A 275 -11.91 19.24 -11.46
N MET A 276 -10.66 18.81 -11.65
CA MET A 276 -9.55 19.72 -11.98
C MET A 276 -9.76 20.45 -13.30
N ILE A 277 -10.38 19.80 -14.29
CA ILE A 277 -10.65 20.36 -15.62
C ILE A 277 -11.94 21.19 -15.64
N GLU A 278 -13.06 20.61 -15.21
CA GLU A 278 -14.40 21.19 -15.37
C GLU A 278 -14.71 22.32 -14.38
N TYR A 279 -13.97 22.39 -13.27
CA TYR A 279 -14.16 23.40 -12.22
C TYR A 279 -12.88 24.20 -11.92
N GLY A 280 -11.79 23.97 -12.66
CA GLY A 280 -10.55 24.73 -12.49
C GLY A 280 -9.84 24.46 -11.17
N PHE A 281 -9.97 23.26 -10.61
CA PHE A 281 -9.32 22.85 -9.36
C PHE A 281 -7.93 22.22 -9.55
N LEU A 282 -7.33 22.36 -10.72
CA LEU A 282 -5.93 22.00 -10.93
C LEU A 282 -5.02 22.89 -10.06
N SER A 283 -3.90 22.35 -9.59
CA SER A 283 -2.87 23.12 -8.89
C SER A 283 -2.48 24.37 -9.68
N ARG A 284 -2.49 25.53 -9.02
CA ARG A 284 -2.10 26.83 -9.57
C ARG A 284 -0.60 26.92 -9.88
N ASN A 285 0.16 25.92 -9.46
CA ASN A 285 1.60 25.81 -9.72
C ASN A 285 1.90 25.23 -11.09
N VAL A 286 0.91 24.64 -11.78
CA VAL A 286 1.03 24.17 -13.17
C VAL A 286 1.20 25.38 -14.09
N ALA A 287 2.20 25.36 -14.98
CA ALA A 287 2.48 26.49 -15.86
C ALA A 287 1.33 26.81 -16.82
N ASN A 288 0.66 25.77 -17.35
CA ASN A 288 -0.48 25.93 -18.25
C ASN A 288 -1.53 24.84 -17.99
N ALA A 289 -2.70 25.21 -17.48
CA ALA A 289 -3.79 24.29 -17.21
C ALA A 289 -4.29 23.55 -18.47
N ALA A 290 -4.13 24.14 -19.65
CA ALA A 290 -4.50 23.51 -20.91
C ALA A 290 -3.68 22.25 -21.20
N ASP A 291 -2.45 22.14 -20.69
CA ASP A 291 -1.61 20.96 -20.91
C ASP A 291 -2.16 19.74 -20.19
N TYR A 292 -2.73 19.93 -18.99
CA TYR A 292 -3.43 18.85 -18.26
C TYR A 292 -4.66 18.34 -19.05
N LYS A 293 -5.43 19.27 -19.64
CA LYS A 293 -6.58 18.92 -20.50
C LYS A 293 -6.13 18.17 -21.76
N LYS A 294 -5.06 18.62 -22.44
CA LYS A 294 -4.49 17.92 -23.60
C LYS A 294 -4.05 16.49 -23.26
N ILE A 295 -3.43 16.29 -22.10
CA ILE A 295 -3.06 14.94 -21.61
C ILE A 295 -4.31 14.08 -21.44
N ARG A 296 -5.39 14.62 -20.85
CA ARG A 296 -6.67 13.91 -20.77
C ARG A 296 -7.22 13.57 -22.15
N ASP A 297 -7.26 14.53 -23.07
CA ASP A 297 -7.84 14.36 -24.40
C ASP A 297 -7.05 13.32 -25.22
N MET A 298 -5.72 13.40 -25.22
CA MET A 298 -4.84 12.41 -25.86
C MET A 298 -5.01 11.01 -25.25
N ARG A 299 -5.17 10.92 -23.93
CA ARG A 299 -5.47 9.64 -23.28
C ARG A 299 -6.76 9.02 -23.82
N LEU A 300 -7.81 9.80 -24.05
CA LEU A 300 -9.08 9.30 -24.57
C LEU A 300 -8.91 8.77 -26.00
N VAL A 301 -8.12 9.44 -26.84
CA VAL A 301 -7.75 8.95 -28.18
C VAL A 301 -7.05 7.59 -28.06
N PHE A 302 -5.98 7.50 -27.26
CA PHE A 302 -5.26 6.24 -27.06
C PHE A 302 -6.14 5.13 -26.46
N LYS A 303 -7.06 5.48 -25.55
CA LYS A 303 -8.01 4.51 -24.97
C LYS A 303 -8.96 3.96 -26.04
N ALA A 304 -9.45 4.80 -26.96
CA ALA A 304 -10.31 4.39 -28.07
C ALA A 304 -9.56 3.49 -29.06
N GLU A 305 -8.30 3.80 -29.33
CA GLU A 305 -7.39 3.00 -30.19
C GLU A 305 -6.88 1.72 -29.52
N LYS A 306 -7.20 1.49 -28.23
CA LYS A 306 -6.59 0.44 -27.39
C LYS A 306 -5.06 0.50 -27.35
N ASN A 307 -4.49 1.70 -27.49
CA ASN A 307 -3.06 1.96 -27.48
C ASN A 307 -2.52 1.90 -26.03
N PRO A 308 -1.49 1.08 -25.75
CA PRO A 308 -0.86 0.99 -24.42
C PRO A 308 -0.38 2.32 -23.85
N LEU A 309 -0.07 3.31 -24.71
CA LEU A 309 0.34 4.66 -24.31
C LEU A 309 -0.71 5.41 -23.47
N GLN A 310 -1.96 4.96 -23.42
CA GLN A 310 -2.95 5.56 -22.50
C GLN A 310 -2.56 5.42 -21.02
N GLN A 311 -1.74 4.41 -20.65
CA GLN A 311 -1.36 4.15 -19.26
C GLN A 311 -0.44 5.24 -18.67
N PRO A 312 0.68 5.63 -19.30
CA PRO A 312 1.46 6.81 -18.90
C PRO A 312 0.61 8.07 -18.66
N TYR A 313 -0.30 8.37 -19.57
CA TYR A 313 -1.15 9.55 -19.47
C TYR A 313 -2.12 9.44 -18.28
N LYS A 314 -2.66 8.24 -18.01
CA LYS A 314 -3.48 7.97 -16.83
C LYS A 314 -2.72 8.25 -15.52
N ILE A 315 -1.44 7.88 -15.47
CA ILE A 315 -0.58 8.09 -14.28
C ILE A 315 -0.41 9.58 -13.99
N VAL A 316 -0.17 10.40 -15.02
CA VAL A 316 -0.05 11.86 -14.85
C VAL A 316 -1.33 12.44 -14.25
N LEU A 317 -2.48 12.09 -14.83
CA LEU A 317 -3.78 12.58 -14.36
C LEU A 317 -4.05 12.16 -12.91
N ASN A 318 -3.89 10.88 -12.59
CA ASN A 318 -4.25 10.36 -11.26
C ASN A 318 -3.28 10.80 -10.16
N SER A 319 -1.99 10.93 -10.46
CA SER A 319 -0.99 11.31 -9.45
C SER A 319 -1.01 12.80 -9.10
N THR A 320 -1.57 13.65 -9.97
CA THR A 320 -1.59 15.12 -9.80
C THR A 320 -2.31 15.54 -8.51
N TYR A 321 -3.41 14.89 -8.14
CA TYR A 321 -4.12 15.17 -6.89
C TYR A 321 -3.30 14.84 -5.64
N GLY A 322 -2.68 13.67 -5.60
CA GLY A 322 -1.82 13.30 -4.48
C GLY A 322 -0.63 14.24 -4.35
N ALA A 323 -0.03 14.61 -5.48
CA ALA A 323 1.08 15.55 -5.56
C ALA A 323 0.72 16.96 -5.07
N SER A 324 -0.52 17.43 -5.26
CA SER A 324 -0.94 18.74 -4.75
C SER A 324 -1.10 18.80 -3.23
N LYS A 325 -1.09 17.66 -2.53
CA LYS A 325 -1.09 17.55 -1.07
C LYS A 325 0.31 17.44 -0.46
N ASP A 326 1.30 17.04 -1.24
CA ASP A 326 2.66 16.84 -0.76
C ASP A 326 3.42 18.17 -0.71
N LYS A 327 3.70 18.67 0.50
CA LYS A 327 4.38 19.97 0.73
C LYS A 327 5.77 20.08 0.09
N TYR A 328 6.39 18.97 -0.29
CA TYR A 328 7.70 18.95 -0.95
C TYR A 328 7.60 18.86 -2.48
N ASN A 329 6.41 18.59 -3.02
CA ASN A 329 6.20 18.47 -4.46
C ASN A 329 5.99 19.84 -5.11
N PRO A 330 6.49 20.09 -6.34
CA PRO A 330 6.21 21.33 -7.08
C PRO A 330 4.72 21.60 -7.33
N LEU A 331 3.88 20.56 -7.37
CA LEU A 331 2.43 20.69 -7.52
C LEU A 331 1.70 21.11 -6.24
N TYR A 332 2.40 21.25 -5.10
CA TYR A 332 1.77 21.54 -3.81
C TYR A 332 0.86 22.77 -3.86
N ASP A 333 -0.43 22.54 -3.66
CA ASP A 333 -1.48 23.55 -3.64
C ASP A 333 -2.64 22.98 -2.80
N PRO A 334 -2.57 23.10 -1.46
CA PRO A 334 -3.49 22.43 -0.56
C PRO A 334 -4.92 22.98 -0.70
N ARG A 335 -5.08 24.26 -1.06
CA ARG A 335 -6.40 24.84 -1.40
C ARG A 335 -7.06 24.07 -2.54
N GLN A 336 -6.34 23.87 -3.64
CA GLN A 336 -6.89 23.15 -4.79
C GLN A 336 -7.13 21.68 -4.49
N ALA A 337 -6.26 21.05 -3.69
CA ALA A 337 -6.49 19.70 -3.20
C ALA A 337 -7.79 19.60 -2.36
N ASN A 338 -8.03 20.56 -1.47
CA ASN A 338 -9.24 20.63 -0.67
C ASN A 338 -10.48 20.88 -1.55
N ASN A 339 -10.41 21.78 -2.52
CA ASN A 339 -11.49 22.02 -3.48
C ASN A 339 -11.86 20.74 -4.24
N VAL A 340 -10.89 19.97 -4.73
CA VAL A 340 -11.13 18.67 -5.38
C VAL A 340 -11.82 17.70 -4.41
N CYS A 341 -11.27 17.51 -3.21
CA CYS A 341 -11.76 16.50 -2.28
C CYS A 341 -13.16 16.82 -1.74
N ILE A 342 -13.40 18.05 -1.32
CA ILE A 342 -14.67 18.47 -0.69
C ILE A 342 -15.78 18.48 -1.72
N ASN A 343 -15.55 19.09 -2.89
CA ASN A 343 -16.58 19.11 -3.93
C ASN A 343 -16.86 17.72 -4.49
N GLY A 344 -15.85 16.85 -4.61
CA GLY A 344 -16.07 15.47 -5.00
C GLY A 344 -17.01 14.74 -4.03
N GLN A 345 -16.78 14.90 -2.73
CA GLN A 345 -17.65 14.30 -1.71
C GLN A 345 -19.07 14.87 -1.71
N LEU A 346 -19.21 16.19 -1.84
CA LEU A 346 -20.52 16.85 -1.87
C LEU A 346 -21.29 16.49 -3.14
N MET A 347 -20.63 16.33 -4.28
CA MET A 347 -21.27 15.86 -5.51
C MET A 347 -21.81 14.42 -5.39
N LEU A 348 -21.10 13.54 -4.68
CA LEU A 348 -21.60 12.20 -4.37
C LEU A 348 -22.79 12.25 -3.39
N LEU A 349 -22.74 13.14 -2.39
CA LEU A 349 -23.88 13.38 -1.48
C LEU A 349 -25.12 13.88 -2.23
N ASP A 350 -24.95 14.80 -3.18
CA ASP A 350 -25.99 15.26 -4.09
C ASP A 350 -26.59 14.09 -4.89
N LEU A 351 -25.76 13.22 -5.47
CA LEU A 351 -26.23 12.02 -6.17
C LEU A 351 -27.03 11.09 -5.23
N ILE A 352 -26.55 10.89 -4.00
CA ILE A 352 -27.24 10.09 -2.99
C ILE A 352 -28.62 10.68 -2.66
N GLU A 353 -28.71 11.99 -2.43
CA GLU A 353 -29.97 12.68 -2.10
C GLU A 353 -31.03 12.54 -3.21
N HIS A 354 -30.61 12.51 -4.48
CA HIS A 354 -31.53 12.35 -5.60
C HIS A 354 -31.96 10.88 -5.83
N LEU A 355 -31.16 9.91 -5.39
CA LEU A 355 -31.44 8.47 -5.56
C LEU A 355 -32.19 7.87 -4.37
N GLU A 356 -31.93 8.34 -3.14
CA GLU A 356 -32.52 7.79 -1.91
C GLU A 356 -34.06 7.74 -1.84
N PRO A 357 -34.85 8.59 -2.54
CA PRO A 357 -36.31 8.48 -2.51
C PRO A 357 -36.83 7.22 -3.20
N TYR A 358 -36.00 6.57 -4.02
CA TYR A 358 -36.41 5.45 -4.87
C TYR A 358 -35.62 4.18 -4.61
N PHE A 359 -34.37 4.31 -4.14
CA PHE A 359 -33.43 3.20 -4.05
C PHE A 359 -32.77 3.14 -2.67
N GLU A 360 -32.34 1.95 -2.26
CA GLU A 360 -31.69 1.76 -0.97
C GLU A 360 -30.17 1.92 -1.13
N LEU A 361 -29.58 2.93 -0.46
CA LEU A 361 -28.13 3.07 -0.42
C LEU A 361 -27.51 1.93 0.41
N ILE A 362 -26.48 1.28 -0.15
CA ILE A 362 -25.72 0.20 0.49
C ILE A 362 -24.34 0.66 0.93
N GLN A 363 -23.63 1.35 0.04
CA GLN A 363 -22.27 1.85 0.27
C GLN A 363 -22.01 3.12 -0.55
N SER A 364 -21.17 3.99 -0.02
CA SER A 364 -20.56 5.14 -0.69
C SER A 364 -19.09 5.24 -0.26
N ASN A 365 -18.22 5.55 -1.21
CA ASN A 365 -16.79 5.77 -0.97
C ASN A 365 -16.33 7.07 -1.65
N THR A 366 -15.03 7.24 -1.87
CA THR A 366 -14.42 8.45 -2.43
C THR A 366 -14.88 8.81 -3.84
N ASP A 367 -15.31 7.82 -4.63
CA ASP A 367 -15.52 7.95 -6.07
C ASP A 367 -16.79 7.29 -6.59
N GLY A 368 -17.57 6.62 -5.75
CA GLY A 368 -18.78 5.94 -6.19
C GLY A 368 -19.82 5.67 -5.11
N VAL A 369 -21.00 5.30 -5.59
CA VAL A 369 -22.19 4.97 -4.80
C VAL A 369 -22.82 3.67 -5.26
N MET A 370 -23.24 2.85 -4.31
CA MET A 370 -23.88 1.57 -4.56
C MET A 370 -25.30 1.56 -4.02
N PHE A 371 -26.25 1.29 -4.90
CA PHE A 371 -27.68 1.22 -4.56
C PHE A 371 -28.25 -0.15 -4.88
N LYS A 372 -29.18 -0.60 -4.04
CA LYS A 372 -30.04 -1.75 -4.29
C LYS A 372 -31.35 -1.30 -4.92
N LEU A 373 -31.75 -2.02 -5.97
CA LEU A 373 -33.01 -1.85 -6.69
C LEU A 373 -33.93 -3.03 -6.36
N LYS A 374 -35.25 -2.79 -6.42
CA LYS A 374 -36.27 -3.82 -6.18
C LYS A 374 -36.49 -4.71 -7.39
N SER A 375 -36.28 -4.18 -8.60
CA SER A 375 -36.48 -4.90 -9.86
C SER A 375 -35.69 -4.29 -11.02
N GLU A 376 -35.47 -5.08 -12.08
CA GLU A 376 -34.84 -4.63 -13.34
C GLU A 376 -35.58 -3.45 -13.99
N SER A 377 -36.91 -3.37 -13.81
CA SER A 377 -37.75 -2.29 -14.34
C SER A 377 -37.42 -0.91 -13.74
N GLU A 378 -36.72 -0.85 -12.62
CA GLU A 378 -36.29 0.40 -11.98
C GLU A 378 -35.00 0.98 -12.59
N ILE A 379 -34.24 0.19 -13.36
CA ILE A 379 -32.95 0.59 -13.94
C ILE A 379 -33.06 1.81 -14.87
N PRO A 380 -34.06 1.92 -15.77
CA PRO A 380 -34.23 3.12 -16.59
C PRO A 380 -34.42 4.39 -15.75
N LYS A 381 -35.14 4.30 -14.63
CA LYS A 381 -35.33 5.42 -13.70
C LYS A 381 -34.03 5.79 -13.01
N TYR A 382 -33.29 4.80 -12.52
CA TYR A 382 -31.96 4.99 -11.93
C TYR A 382 -31.02 5.72 -12.89
N LYS A 383 -30.91 5.22 -14.12
CA LYS A 383 -30.07 5.82 -15.18
C LYS A 383 -30.52 7.22 -15.57
N LYS A 384 -31.82 7.50 -15.58
CA LYS A 384 -32.35 8.84 -15.87
C LYS A 384 -31.90 9.86 -14.81
N ILE A 385 -31.95 9.51 -13.54
CA ILE A 385 -31.48 10.38 -12.44
C ILE A 385 -29.96 10.58 -12.54
N CYS A 386 -29.22 9.50 -12.76
CA CYS A 386 -27.77 9.57 -12.98
C CYS A 386 -27.44 10.47 -14.18
N LYS A 387 -28.20 10.39 -15.28
CA LYS A 387 -27.95 11.19 -16.48
C LYS A 387 -28.21 12.68 -16.28
N GLU A 388 -29.23 13.04 -15.51
CA GLU A 388 -29.44 14.43 -15.09
C GLU A 388 -28.23 14.92 -14.30
N TRP A 389 -27.80 14.14 -13.31
CA TRP A 389 -26.66 14.47 -12.46
C TRP A 389 -25.37 14.61 -13.27
N GLU A 390 -25.08 13.69 -14.19
CA GLU A 390 -23.92 13.76 -15.10
C GLU A 390 -23.92 15.07 -15.90
N THR A 391 -25.06 15.40 -16.51
CA THR A 391 -25.21 16.58 -17.38
C THR A 391 -25.02 17.86 -16.57
N ARG A 392 -25.65 17.94 -15.40
CA ARG A 392 -25.59 19.10 -14.51
C ARG A 392 -24.19 19.29 -13.92
N THR A 393 -23.56 18.22 -13.45
CA THR A 393 -22.26 18.28 -12.77
C THR A 393 -21.07 18.20 -13.72
N ARG A 394 -21.30 17.97 -15.02
CA ARG A 394 -20.25 17.76 -16.03
C ARG A 394 -19.36 16.54 -15.72
N MET A 395 -19.88 15.59 -14.96
CA MET A 395 -19.21 14.33 -14.61
C MET A 395 -19.75 13.17 -15.45
N THR A 396 -19.04 12.05 -15.45
CA THR A 396 -19.47 10.83 -16.15
C THR A 396 -19.47 9.67 -15.16
N LEU A 397 -20.54 8.88 -15.16
CA LEU A 397 -20.71 7.70 -14.31
C LEU A 397 -20.46 6.43 -15.13
N GLU A 398 -19.67 5.53 -14.55
CA GLU A 398 -19.49 4.15 -15.01
C GLU A 398 -20.33 3.23 -14.10
N HIS A 399 -21.19 2.40 -14.69
CA HIS A 399 -22.14 1.57 -13.94
C HIS A 399 -21.77 0.09 -14.01
N ASP A 400 -21.55 -0.53 -12.85
CA ASP A 400 -21.37 -1.97 -12.70
C ASP A 400 -22.62 -2.61 -12.10
N ARG A 401 -23.08 -3.70 -12.74
CA ARG A 401 -24.15 -4.54 -12.21
C ARG A 401 -23.61 -5.62 -11.28
N ILE A 402 -24.23 -5.72 -10.11
CA ILE A 402 -23.78 -6.56 -9.01
C ILE A 402 -24.93 -7.48 -8.60
N LYS A 403 -24.59 -8.76 -8.37
CA LYS A 403 -25.55 -9.78 -7.95
C LYS A 403 -25.53 -10.06 -6.44
N LYS A 404 -24.37 -9.91 -5.80
CA LYS A 404 -24.17 -10.22 -4.38
C LYS A 404 -23.19 -9.27 -3.72
N VAL A 405 -23.55 -8.80 -2.52
CA VAL A 405 -22.70 -7.94 -1.68
C VAL A 405 -22.47 -8.65 -0.35
N ILE A 406 -21.20 -8.78 0.04
CA ILE A 406 -20.74 -9.34 1.32
C ILE A 406 -19.84 -8.29 1.97
N GLN A 407 -20.27 -7.63 3.04
CA GLN A 407 -19.62 -6.44 3.54
C GLN A 407 -19.63 -6.39 5.07
N LYS A 408 -18.43 -6.35 5.66
CA LYS A 408 -18.26 -6.04 7.08
C LYS A 408 -18.37 -4.52 7.28
N ASP A 409 -17.61 -3.77 6.51
CA ASP A 409 -17.53 -2.30 6.49
C ASP A 409 -16.99 -1.80 5.15
N VAL A 410 -16.90 -0.47 4.97
CA VAL A 410 -16.43 0.20 3.73
C VAL A 410 -15.03 -0.23 3.26
N ASN A 411 -14.22 -0.79 4.16
CA ASN A 411 -12.85 -1.21 3.88
C ASN A 411 -12.70 -2.73 3.81
N ASN A 412 -13.74 -3.51 4.12
CA ASN A 412 -13.71 -4.96 4.16
C ASN A 412 -14.98 -5.53 3.51
N TYR A 413 -14.92 -5.81 2.22
CA TYR A 413 -16.05 -6.33 1.45
C TYR A 413 -15.61 -7.22 0.27
N MET A 414 -16.55 -8.03 -0.18
CA MET A 414 -16.51 -8.80 -1.42
C MET A 414 -17.80 -8.54 -2.20
N ILE A 415 -17.65 -8.09 -3.44
CA ILE A 415 -18.73 -7.79 -4.38
C ILE A 415 -18.61 -8.76 -5.53
N ILE A 416 -19.71 -9.41 -5.89
CA ILE A 416 -19.75 -10.31 -7.04
C ILE A 416 -20.59 -9.66 -8.12
N LEU A 417 -19.96 -9.39 -9.27
CA LEU A 417 -20.61 -8.82 -10.43
C LEU A 417 -21.54 -9.85 -11.09
N GLU A 418 -22.49 -9.37 -11.90
CA GLU A 418 -23.29 -10.25 -12.76
C GLU A 418 -22.43 -11.09 -13.72
N SER A 419 -21.29 -10.54 -14.16
CA SER A 419 -20.31 -11.25 -14.98
C SER A 419 -19.58 -12.40 -14.26
N GLY A 420 -19.78 -12.57 -12.95
CA GLY A 420 -19.07 -13.54 -12.12
C GLY A 420 -17.72 -13.03 -11.58
N LYS A 421 -17.22 -11.89 -12.08
CA LYS A 421 -16.01 -11.25 -11.54
C LYS A 421 -16.22 -10.85 -10.08
N VAL A 422 -15.23 -11.15 -9.25
CA VAL A 422 -15.21 -10.78 -7.84
C VAL A 422 -14.34 -9.54 -7.65
N LYS A 423 -14.87 -8.52 -6.96
CA LYS A 423 -14.11 -7.37 -6.46
C LYS A 423 -14.03 -7.48 -4.95
N ALA A 424 -12.83 -7.67 -4.41
CA ALA A 424 -12.62 -7.76 -2.97
C ALA A 424 -11.71 -6.62 -2.46
N LYS A 425 -12.00 -6.12 -1.26
CA LYS A 425 -11.21 -5.10 -0.57
C LYS A 425 -11.12 -5.44 0.91
N GLY A 426 -9.96 -5.15 1.51
CA GLY A 426 -9.73 -5.30 2.94
C GLY A 426 -8.94 -6.54 3.32
N ALA A 427 -8.31 -6.48 4.49
CA ALA A 427 -7.34 -7.48 4.92
C ALA A 427 -7.90 -8.90 5.03
N TYR A 428 -9.22 -9.05 5.21
CA TYR A 428 -9.87 -10.35 5.47
C TYR A 428 -10.22 -11.12 4.18
N VAL A 429 -10.39 -10.41 3.06
CA VAL A 429 -10.90 -10.99 1.81
C VAL A 429 -10.12 -10.53 0.58
N LYS A 430 -9.05 -9.73 0.75
CA LYS A 430 -8.18 -9.32 -0.35
C LYS A 430 -7.65 -10.52 -1.12
N ASP A 431 -7.35 -10.30 -2.40
CA ASP A 431 -6.54 -11.25 -3.15
C ASP A 431 -5.16 -11.35 -2.50
N LEU A 432 -4.65 -12.57 -2.46
CA LEU A 432 -3.33 -12.86 -1.93
C LEU A 432 -2.28 -12.62 -3.02
N ASN A 433 -1.13 -12.09 -2.65
CA ASN A 433 0.01 -11.98 -3.54
C ASN A 433 1.29 -12.46 -2.82
N PRO A 434 2.31 -12.96 -3.54
CA PRO A 434 3.51 -13.52 -2.92
C PRO A 434 4.25 -12.55 -1.99
N ILE A 435 4.15 -11.25 -2.25
CA ILE A 435 4.80 -10.16 -1.49
C ILE A 435 3.86 -9.51 -0.46
N ASP A 436 2.73 -10.17 -0.14
CA ASP A 436 1.74 -9.80 0.89
C ASP A 436 0.92 -11.06 1.27
N TYR A 437 1.60 -11.99 1.95
CA TYR A 437 1.14 -13.36 2.18
C TYR A 437 1.06 -13.67 3.70
N ASP A 438 0.24 -12.91 4.42
CA ASP A 438 0.03 -13.04 5.87
C ASP A 438 -1.30 -13.72 6.21
N LEU A 439 -1.26 -14.84 6.95
CA LEU A 439 -2.41 -15.69 7.26
C LEU A 439 -3.28 -16.03 6.02
N PRO A 440 -2.66 -16.44 4.89
CA PRO A 440 -3.37 -16.64 3.62
C PRO A 440 -4.47 -17.70 3.72
N ILE A 441 -4.30 -18.78 4.50
CA ILE A 441 -5.32 -19.82 4.70
C ILE A 441 -6.63 -19.26 5.28
N ILE A 442 -6.54 -18.23 6.11
CA ILE A 442 -7.73 -17.58 6.70
C ILE A 442 -8.50 -16.83 5.63
N ASN A 443 -7.80 -16.10 4.77
CA ASN A 443 -8.41 -15.36 3.66
C ASN A 443 -9.04 -16.33 2.67
N GLN A 444 -8.34 -17.41 2.33
CA GLN A 444 -8.85 -18.46 1.45
C GLN A 444 -10.12 -19.10 2.03
N ALA A 445 -10.11 -19.53 3.29
CA ALA A 445 -11.26 -20.18 3.91
C ALA A 445 -12.50 -19.28 3.97
N ILE A 446 -12.32 -17.99 4.28
CA ILE A 446 -13.42 -17.01 4.30
C ILE A 446 -13.99 -16.80 2.89
N ARG A 447 -13.14 -16.69 1.87
CA ARG A 447 -13.58 -16.51 0.48
C ARG A 447 -14.33 -17.74 -0.03
N GLU A 448 -13.78 -18.93 0.18
CA GLU A 448 -14.42 -20.20 -0.20
C GLU A 448 -15.78 -20.40 0.47
N TYR A 449 -15.89 -20.03 1.75
CA TYR A 449 -17.18 -20.03 2.44
C TYR A 449 -18.21 -19.13 1.74
N PHE A 450 -17.86 -17.87 1.46
CA PHE A 450 -18.82 -16.93 0.89
C PHE A 450 -19.15 -17.15 -0.60
N MET A 451 -18.21 -17.71 -1.36
CA MET A 451 -18.38 -17.99 -2.80
C MET A 451 -19.04 -19.35 -3.04
N ASN A 452 -18.60 -20.39 -2.33
CA ASN A 452 -18.90 -21.78 -2.64
C ASN A 452 -19.64 -22.51 -1.50
N ASN A 453 -19.99 -21.81 -0.41
CA ASN A 453 -20.57 -22.40 0.81
C ASN A 453 -19.71 -23.53 1.41
N THR A 454 -18.40 -23.52 1.16
CA THR A 454 -17.48 -24.50 1.73
C THR A 454 -17.24 -24.19 3.20
N PRO A 455 -17.46 -25.14 4.14
CA PRO A 455 -17.12 -24.94 5.55
C PRO A 455 -15.64 -24.56 5.71
N VAL A 456 -15.38 -23.58 6.58
CA VAL A 456 -14.02 -23.07 6.87
C VAL A 456 -13.08 -24.21 7.29
N GLU A 457 -13.60 -25.18 8.04
CA GLU A 457 -12.90 -26.37 8.48
C GLU A 457 -12.38 -27.21 7.31
N ASN A 458 -13.13 -27.31 6.21
CA ASN A 458 -12.72 -28.11 5.06
C ASN A 458 -11.50 -27.50 4.38
N THR A 459 -11.54 -26.19 4.10
CA THR A 459 -10.39 -25.48 3.50
C THR A 459 -9.16 -25.60 4.38
N ILE A 460 -9.31 -25.37 5.70
CA ILE A 460 -8.18 -25.40 6.62
C ILE A 460 -7.65 -26.80 6.83
N ASN A 461 -8.49 -27.83 7.00
CA ASN A 461 -8.00 -29.19 7.29
C ASN A 461 -7.43 -29.90 6.07
N ASN A 462 -7.88 -29.55 4.86
CA ASN A 462 -7.39 -30.15 3.62
C ASN A 462 -6.10 -29.49 3.10
N CYS A 463 -5.69 -28.34 3.66
CA CYS A 463 -4.45 -27.67 3.26
C CYS A 463 -3.21 -28.44 3.75
N THR A 464 -2.28 -28.72 2.84
CA THR A 464 -1.04 -29.47 3.09
C THR A 464 0.22 -28.63 3.09
N ASP A 465 0.14 -27.36 2.70
CA ASP A 465 1.29 -26.45 2.62
C ASP A 465 1.43 -25.65 3.94
N LEU A 466 2.62 -25.69 4.55
CA LEU A 466 2.92 -24.94 5.77
C LEU A 466 2.85 -23.43 5.55
N LYS A 467 3.29 -22.93 4.39
CA LYS A 467 3.32 -21.49 4.08
C LYS A 467 1.94 -20.86 4.17
N GLU A 468 0.89 -21.62 3.90
CA GLU A 468 -0.49 -21.17 4.04
C GLU A 468 -0.88 -20.77 5.48
N PHE A 469 -0.18 -21.30 6.47
CA PHE A 469 -0.43 -21.05 7.89
C PHE A 469 0.43 -19.93 8.48
N GLN A 470 1.31 -19.31 7.70
CA GLN A 470 2.27 -18.38 8.26
C GLN A 470 1.62 -17.06 8.74
N LYS A 471 2.10 -16.57 9.88
CA LYS A 471 1.92 -15.18 10.32
C LYS A 471 3.29 -14.50 10.32
N ILE A 472 3.44 -13.45 9.53
CA ILE A 472 4.65 -12.61 9.57
C ILE A 472 4.46 -11.49 10.59
N VAL A 473 5.43 -11.38 11.50
CA VAL A 473 5.41 -10.43 12.60
C VAL A 473 6.64 -9.54 12.49
N LYS A 474 6.46 -8.22 12.57
CA LYS A 474 7.55 -7.26 12.67
C LYS A 474 7.51 -6.48 13.99
N ILE A 475 8.65 -6.46 14.68
CA ILE A 475 8.89 -5.63 15.86
C ILE A 475 9.36 -4.26 15.38
N SER A 476 8.59 -3.21 15.68
CA SER A 476 8.97 -1.85 15.28
C SER A 476 10.10 -1.31 16.15
N SER A 477 10.81 -0.29 15.66
CA SER A 477 11.89 0.41 16.37
C SER A 477 11.46 1.08 17.68
N LYS A 478 10.15 1.16 17.97
CA LYS A 478 9.61 1.64 19.25
C LYS A 478 9.76 0.63 20.39
N PHE A 479 10.12 -0.61 20.08
CA PHE A 479 10.27 -1.72 21.01
C PHE A 479 11.73 -2.17 21.04
N ALA A 480 12.21 -2.59 22.22
CA ALA A 480 13.59 -3.00 22.42
C ALA A 480 13.88 -4.29 21.66
N TYR A 481 13.05 -5.33 21.85
CA TYR A 481 13.24 -6.66 21.26
C TYR A 481 11.93 -7.46 21.17
N GLY A 482 11.96 -8.54 20.39
CA GLY A 482 10.95 -9.60 20.40
C GLY A 482 11.29 -10.65 21.46
N MET A 483 10.28 -11.31 22.03
CA MET A 483 10.47 -12.34 23.05
C MET A 483 9.55 -13.53 22.79
N HIS A 484 10.07 -14.75 22.91
CA HIS A 484 9.33 -16.00 22.78
C HIS A 484 9.92 -17.04 23.74
N ASN A 485 9.07 -17.82 24.42
CA ASN A 485 9.51 -18.79 25.43
C ASN A 485 10.46 -18.20 26.50
N ASP A 486 10.20 -16.95 26.92
CA ASP A 486 11.03 -16.16 27.85
C ASP A 486 12.46 -15.86 27.35
N LEU A 487 12.76 -16.14 26.08
CA LEU A 487 14.03 -15.82 25.43
C LEU A 487 13.88 -14.57 24.58
N VAL A 488 14.92 -13.72 24.61
CA VAL A 488 15.08 -12.62 23.67
C VAL A 488 15.31 -13.20 22.28
N LEU A 489 14.60 -12.67 21.30
CA LEU A 489 14.76 -13.06 19.90
C LEU A 489 15.71 -12.10 19.20
N ASP A 490 16.61 -12.66 18.40
CA ASP A 490 17.47 -11.92 17.49
C ASP A 490 16.68 -11.47 16.27
N GLY A 491 16.93 -10.26 15.80
CA GLY A 491 16.23 -9.65 14.66
C GLY A 491 14.90 -8.98 15.01
N LYS A 492 14.18 -8.57 13.96
CA LYS A 492 12.92 -7.83 14.07
C LYS A 492 11.75 -8.48 13.33
N VAL A 493 12.00 -9.45 12.45
CA VAL A 493 10.96 -10.12 11.67
C VAL A 493 10.91 -11.60 12.04
N PHE A 494 9.71 -12.13 12.26
CA PHE A 494 9.51 -13.50 12.71
C PHE A 494 8.35 -14.13 11.96
N ARG A 495 8.54 -15.38 11.55
CA ARG A 495 7.49 -16.23 11.00
C ARG A 495 6.93 -17.13 12.08
N VAL A 496 5.64 -16.95 12.37
CA VAL A 496 4.97 -17.50 13.54
C VAL A 496 3.84 -18.43 13.12
N PHE A 497 3.74 -19.58 13.79
CA PHE A 497 2.69 -20.58 13.58
C PHE A 497 2.01 -20.94 14.89
N ALA A 498 0.69 -21.11 14.88
CA ALA A 498 -0.05 -21.61 16.05
C ALA A 498 0.41 -23.02 16.44
N SER A 499 0.60 -23.23 17.75
CA SER A 499 1.13 -24.47 18.30
C SER A 499 0.15 -25.16 19.26
N ARG A 500 0.03 -26.49 19.14
CA ARG A 500 -0.67 -27.32 20.12
C ARG A 500 0.26 -27.89 21.21
N ARG A 501 1.57 -27.61 21.15
CA ARG A 501 2.52 -28.10 22.16
C ARG A 501 2.30 -27.36 23.48
N ALA A 502 2.21 -28.12 24.58
CA ALA A 502 1.94 -27.54 25.89
C ALA A 502 3.04 -26.55 26.35
N LYS A 503 4.29 -26.82 25.98
CA LYS A 503 5.49 -26.05 26.34
C LYS A 503 5.69 -24.75 25.57
N ASP A 504 5.04 -24.60 24.42
CA ASP A 504 5.21 -23.41 23.59
C ASP A 504 4.43 -22.25 24.20
N LYS A 505 5.05 -21.07 24.24
CA LYS A 505 4.44 -19.81 24.66
C LYS A 505 4.17 -18.89 23.46
N GLY A 506 3.54 -17.76 23.72
CA GLY A 506 3.27 -16.74 22.71
C GLY A 506 4.52 -15.91 22.37
N ILE A 507 4.44 -15.18 21.27
CA ILE A 507 5.42 -14.16 20.88
C ILE A 507 4.97 -12.78 21.39
N PHE A 508 5.91 -12.02 21.94
CA PHE A 508 5.70 -10.72 22.55
C PHE A 508 6.68 -9.69 22.00
N LYS A 509 6.30 -8.41 22.07
CA LYS A 509 7.20 -7.28 21.84
C LYS A 509 7.44 -6.56 23.16
N VAL A 510 8.68 -6.25 23.48
CA VAL A 510 9.05 -5.70 24.80
C VAL A 510 9.39 -4.22 24.71
N LYS A 511 8.79 -3.42 25.60
CA LYS A 511 9.13 -1.99 25.77
C LYS A 511 9.37 -1.71 27.25
N GLN A 512 10.55 -1.19 27.59
CA GLN A 512 10.92 -0.88 28.99
C GLN A 512 10.65 -2.09 29.92
N CYS A 513 11.14 -3.27 29.54
CA CYS A 513 10.96 -4.53 30.27
C CYS A 513 9.51 -5.05 30.38
N ASN A 514 8.52 -4.39 29.78
CA ASN A 514 7.13 -4.85 29.76
C ASN A 514 6.81 -5.60 28.46
N PRO A 515 6.39 -6.87 28.50
CA PRO A 515 5.99 -7.63 27.33
C PRO A 515 4.55 -7.28 26.90
N PHE A 516 4.37 -7.01 25.62
CA PHE A 516 3.07 -6.75 25.00
C PHE A 516 2.75 -7.85 23.99
N LYS A 517 1.54 -8.43 24.08
CA LYS A 517 1.06 -9.38 23.07
C LYS A 517 0.98 -8.70 21.71
N ILE A 518 1.40 -9.41 20.68
CA ILE A 518 1.31 -8.93 19.29
C ILE A 518 -0.11 -9.24 18.78
N ALA A 519 -0.72 -8.29 18.07
CA ALA A 519 -2.08 -8.47 17.59
C ALA A 519 -2.15 -9.64 16.60
N ASN A 520 -3.23 -10.43 16.68
CA ASN A 520 -3.48 -11.59 15.80
C ASN A 520 -2.37 -12.65 15.84
N THR A 521 -1.65 -12.79 16.95
CA THR A 521 -0.76 -13.94 17.19
C THR A 521 -1.42 -14.94 18.16
N PRO A 522 -1.09 -16.24 18.04
CA PRO A 522 -1.60 -17.26 18.96
C PRO A 522 -1.02 -17.11 20.36
N ASP A 523 -1.73 -17.63 21.36
CA ASP A 523 -1.23 -17.69 22.75
C ASP A 523 -0.08 -18.70 22.91
N LYS A 524 -0.02 -19.70 22.03
CA LYS A 524 1.08 -20.66 21.92
C LYS A 524 1.51 -20.76 20.47
N CYS A 525 2.79 -20.49 20.21
CA CYS A 525 3.31 -20.53 18.86
C CYS A 525 4.70 -21.16 18.80
N PHE A 526 5.07 -21.65 17.63
CA PHE A 526 6.46 -21.91 17.28
C PHE A 526 6.90 -20.96 16.16
N ILE A 527 8.20 -20.73 16.06
CA ILE A 527 8.83 -19.88 15.07
C ILE A 527 9.64 -20.79 14.13
N MET A 528 9.54 -20.55 12.82
CA MET A 528 10.35 -21.20 11.79
C MET A 528 10.75 -20.16 10.76
N ASN A 529 11.96 -19.63 10.90
CA ASN A 529 12.49 -18.53 10.11
C ASN A 529 13.31 -19.00 8.91
N GLU A 530 13.62 -20.29 8.83
CA GLU A 530 14.28 -20.91 7.68
C GLU A 530 13.40 -20.84 6.42
N ASP A 531 13.92 -21.24 5.26
CA ASP A 531 13.09 -21.46 4.08
C ASP A 531 12.02 -22.53 4.38
N ILE A 532 10.77 -22.22 4.04
CA ILE A 532 9.62 -23.12 4.25
C ILE A 532 8.92 -23.51 2.95
N ASN A 533 9.48 -23.14 1.80
CA ASN A 533 8.94 -23.53 0.51
C ASN A 533 9.08 -25.06 0.39
N ASN A 534 7.94 -25.75 0.22
CA ASN A 534 7.86 -27.22 0.16
C ASN A 534 8.16 -27.94 1.50
N VAL A 535 8.01 -27.27 2.64
CA VAL A 535 8.14 -27.91 3.95
C VAL A 535 6.80 -28.52 4.38
N ASP A 536 6.84 -29.79 4.80
CA ASP A 536 5.69 -30.50 5.35
C ASP A 536 5.17 -29.83 6.63
N ILE A 537 3.84 -29.84 6.81
CA ILE A 537 3.21 -29.30 8.01
C ILE A 537 3.66 -30.06 9.26
N PRO A 538 4.31 -29.38 10.23
CA PRO A 538 4.74 -30.03 11.45
C PRO A 538 3.56 -30.54 12.25
N ARG A 539 3.71 -31.69 12.92
CA ARG A 539 2.73 -32.17 13.90
C ARG A 539 2.45 -31.17 15.02
N ALA A 540 3.26 -30.14 15.20
CA ALA A 540 3.02 -29.10 16.20
C ALA A 540 1.91 -28.10 15.81
N LEU A 541 1.56 -28.00 14.52
CA LEU A 541 0.63 -26.99 14.02
C LEU A 541 -0.76 -27.18 14.64
N ASP A 542 -1.28 -26.11 15.22
CA ASP A 542 -2.65 -26.06 15.74
C ASP A 542 -3.63 -25.50 14.69
N ARG A 543 -4.20 -26.40 13.88
CA ARG A 543 -5.24 -26.03 12.89
C ARG A 543 -6.48 -25.41 13.55
N LYS A 544 -6.79 -25.77 14.80
CA LYS A 544 -7.98 -25.27 15.49
C LYS A 544 -7.90 -23.76 15.70
N TRP A 545 -6.73 -23.22 16.02
CA TRP A 545 -6.53 -21.78 16.16
C TRP A 545 -6.91 -21.02 14.87
N TYR A 546 -6.51 -21.54 13.71
CA TYR A 546 -6.85 -20.93 12.41
C TYR A 546 -8.34 -21.03 12.11
N ILE A 547 -8.98 -22.17 12.40
CA ILE A 547 -10.43 -22.33 12.27
C ILE A 547 -11.17 -21.31 13.13
N ASP A 548 -10.81 -21.21 14.41
CA ASP A 548 -11.46 -20.29 15.36
C ASP A 548 -11.25 -18.82 14.94
N LEU A 549 -10.07 -18.48 14.41
CA LEU A 549 -9.79 -17.14 13.88
C LEU A 549 -10.61 -16.85 12.61
N ALA A 550 -10.70 -17.80 11.68
CA ALA A 550 -11.48 -17.66 10.46
C ALA A 550 -12.97 -17.51 10.76
N LEU A 551 -13.52 -18.33 11.67
CA LEU A 551 -14.91 -18.20 12.14
C LEU A 551 -15.15 -16.86 12.84
N THR A 552 -14.19 -16.38 13.64
CA THR A 552 -14.27 -15.06 14.27
C THR A 552 -14.33 -13.93 13.23
N ARG A 553 -13.46 -13.99 12.21
CA ARG A 553 -13.44 -13.00 11.12
C ARG A 553 -14.68 -13.08 10.24
N MET A 554 -15.19 -14.28 9.98
CA MET A 554 -16.43 -14.52 9.24
C MET A 554 -17.65 -13.92 9.97
N GLY A 555 -17.72 -14.07 11.30
CA GLY A 555 -18.75 -13.45 12.13
C GLY A 555 -18.73 -11.91 12.17
N ASP A 556 -17.66 -11.28 11.69
CA ASP A 556 -17.65 -9.83 11.48
C ASP A 556 -18.47 -9.40 10.25
N PHE A 557 -18.80 -10.31 9.33
CA PHE A 557 -19.65 -10.04 8.16
C PHE A 557 -21.13 -10.36 8.41
N THR A 558 -21.43 -11.23 9.38
CA THR A 558 -22.80 -11.67 9.65
C THR A 558 -23.34 -11.10 10.97
N HIS A 559 -24.66 -11.03 11.10
CA HIS A 559 -25.33 -10.67 12.36
C HIS A 559 -25.48 -11.85 13.33
N GLU A 560 -24.98 -13.03 12.99
CA GLU A 560 -25.11 -14.22 13.81
C GLU A 560 -24.31 -14.10 15.11
N ARG A 561 -25.01 -14.29 16.24
CA ARG A 561 -24.41 -14.28 17.57
C ARG A 561 -23.42 -15.44 17.70
N LYS A 562 -22.22 -15.15 18.21
CA LYS A 562 -21.30 -16.16 18.75
C LYS A 562 -22.09 -17.09 19.69
N SER A 563 -22.26 -18.37 19.34
CA SER A 563 -22.52 -19.37 20.37
C SER A 563 -21.25 -19.44 21.20
N LYS A 564 -21.26 -18.76 22.36
CA LYS A 564 -20.23 -19.00 23.37
C LYS A 564 -20.39 -20.47 23.78
N ARG A 565 -19.49 -21.35 23.36
CA ARG A 565 -19.16 -22.54 24.15
C ARG A 565 -18.51 -22.04 25.43
N THR A 566 -19.34 -21.73 26.43
CA THR A 566 -18.90 -21.66 27.82
C THR A 566 -18.66 -23.08 28.28
N ASP A 567 -17.39 -23.49 28.32
CA ASP A 567 -16.97 -24.61 29.15
C ASP A 567 -17.22 -24.22 30.61
N LYS A 568 -18.38 -24.61 31.14
CA LYS A 568 -18.61 -24.65 32.58
C LYS A 568 -17.80 -25.83 33.12
N ILE A 569 -16.60 -25.54 33.62
CA ILE A 569 -15.93 -26.40 34.59
C ILE A 569 -16.82 -26.41 35.83
N LYS A 570 -17.59 -27.49 36.01
CA LYS A 570 -18.20 -27.82 37.31
C LYS A 570 -17.07 -28.35 38.18
N ILE A 571 -16.65 -27.55 39.15
CA ILE A 571 -15.95 -28.05 40.33
C ILE A 571 -17.04 -28.72 41.20
N HIS A 572 -16.92 -30.02 41.43
CA HIS A 572 -17.61 -30.68 42.53
C HIS A 572 -16.66 -30.75 43.72
N VAL A 573 -17.24 -30.42 44.87
CA VAL A 573 -16.68 -30.36 46.22
C VAL A 573 -16.02 -31.67 46.59
#